data_AF-A0A7C8AHK9-F1
#
_entry.id   AF-A0A7C8AHK9-F1
#
_cell.length_a   1.000
_cell.length_b   1.000
_cell.length_c   1.000
_cell.angle_alpha   90.00
_cell.angle_beta   90.00
_cell.angle_gamma   90.00
#
_symmetry.space_group_name_H-M   'P 1'
#
loop_
_entity.id
_entity.type
_entity.pdbx_description
1 polymer ?
#
loop_
_entity_poly.entity_id
_entity_poly.type
_entity_poly.pdbx_seq_one_letter_code
_entity_poly.pdbx_strand_id
1 'polypeptide(L)'
;MAEVYPSDNALLNLTSDSETGVEYIATGTAPYYLQFRKLLYRLLLATKRANDLRVYDEGGLNIGVKPGKFWLGNQLLSYGGSSGNALADDKANIYIYLDSAGSLVTDEYSNFPDMADTPHIRLAIVTTAGGDIDSITDARTGHNFVVPFGAGGVKKTIEAHTADDTLEATESGSVHTNLGASGAVTLTLPASAFAGTIFTFAVQSAQELRVDPGAASIRDDSGQTADKYKYANSIGASLTLIADSNGDWATIAKNGTWSEEA
;
A
#
# COMPACT_ATOMS: atom_id res chain seq x y z
N MET A 1 8.96 19.34 -19.97
CA MET A 1 7.92 20.09 -20.69
C MET A 1 7.59 21.30 -19.83
N ALA A 2 7.63 22.52 -20.38
CA ALA A 2 7.20 23.71 -19.62
C ALA A 2 5.67 23.79 -19.66
N GLU A 3 5.06 24.15 -18.54
CA GLU A 3 3.63 24.41 -18.47
C GLU A 3 3.29 25.64 -19.32
N VAL A 4 2.24 25.55 -20.14
CA VAL A 4 1.75 26.68 -20.93
C VAL A 4 0.69 27.40 -20.13
N TYR A 5 0.96 28.64 -19.76
CA TYR A 5 -0.01 29.46 -19.04
C TYR A 5 -1.16 29.91 -19.96
N PRO A 6 -2.38 30.10 -19.41
CA PRO A 6 -3.44 30.83 -20.10
C PRO A 6 -2.98 32.23 -20.52
N SER A 7 -3.59 32.80 -21.54
CA SER A 7 -3.27 34.17 -21.97
C SER A 7 -3.59 35.19 -20.87
N ASP A 8 -2.88 36.33 -20.87
CA ASP A 8 -3.12 37.41 -19.91
C ASP A 8 -4.59 37.84 -19.85
N ASN A 9 -5.25 37.91 -21.01
CA ASN A 9 -6.66 38.24 -21.09
C ASN A 9 -7.55 37.16 -20.45
N ALA A 10 -7.18 35.87 -20.53
CA ALA A 10 -7.90 34.82 -19.82
C ALA A 10 -7.73 34.97 -18.30
N LEU A 11 -6.49 35.18 -17.83
CA LEU A 11 -6.18 35.35 -16.40
C LEU A 11 -6.90 36.56 -15.79
N LEU A 12 -6.96 37.69 -16.49
CA LEU A 12 -7.64 38.91 -16.02
C LEU A 12 -9.15 38.75 -15.87
N ASN A 13 -9.76 37.79 -16.58
CA ASN A 13 -11.19 37.52 -16.56
C ASN A 13 -11.57 36.35 -15.61
N LEU A 14 -10.60 35.71 -14.96
CA LEU A 14 -10.88 34.68 -13.95
C LEU A 14 -11.48 35.32 -12.69
N THR A 15 -12.55 34.72 -12.20
CA THR A 15 -13.22 35.12 -10.95
C THR A 15 -13.09 34.04 -9.87
N SER A 16 -12.97 32.77 -10.27
CA SER A 16 -12.67 31.63 -9.38
C SER A 16 -12.09 30.46 -10.17
N ASP A 17 -11.41 29.56 -9.46
CA ASP A 17 -11.04 28.24 -9.95
C ASP A 17 -12.15 27.24 -9.62
N SER A 18 -12.69 26.55 -10.62
CA SER A 18 -13.88 25.70 -10.44
C SER A 18 -13.59 24.38 -9.72
N GLU A 19 -12.33 23.92 -9.73
CA GLU A 19 -11.93 22.65 -9.12
C GLU A 19 -11.63 22.81 -7.63
N THR A 20 -10.88 23.86 -7.28
CA THR A 20 -10.47 24.16 -5.90
C THR A 20 -11.42 25.12 -5.19
N GLY A 21 -12.26 25.85 -5.93
CA GLY A 21 -13.15 26.89 -5.40
C GLY A 21 -12.42 28.14 -4.92
N VAL A 22 -11.14 28.33 -5.28
CA VAL A 22 -10.33 29.49 -4.89
C VAL A 22 -10.73 30.69 -5.75
N GLU A 23 -11.17 31.78 -5.13
CA GLU A 23 -11.59 33.02 -5.81
C GLU A 23 -10.38 33.87 -6.23
N TYR A 24 -10.40 34.41 -7.44
CA TYR A 24 -9.40 35.39 -7.90
C TYR A 24 -9.82 36.81 -7.46
N ILE A 25 -8.83 37.66 -7.21
CA ILE A 25 -9.09 39.06 -6.86
C ILE A 25 -9.53 39.80 -8.12
N ALA A 26 -10.77 40.29 -8.16
CA ALA A 26 -11.26 41.07 -9.29
C ALA A 26 -10.41 42.33 -9.51
N THR A 27 -10.12 42.62 -10.77
CA THR A 27 -9.35 43.80 -11.19
C THR A 27 -9.98 45.08 -10.63
N GLY A 28 -9.16 45.92 -9.98
CA GLY A 28 -9.61 47.18 -9.39
C GLY A 28 -10.21 47.09 -7.97
N THR A 29 -10.20 45.91 -7.33
CA THR A 29 -10.77 45.75 -5.98
C THR A 29 -9.94 46.41 -4.88
N ALA A 30 -10.58 47.16 -3.99
CA ALA A 30 -10.01 47.71 -2.76
C ALA A 30 -10.86 47.36 -1.52
N PRO A 31 -10.26 47.11 -0.34
CA PRO A 31 -8.82 47.08 -0.07
C PRO A 31 -8.17 45.78 -0.54
N TYR A 32 -7.15 45.90 -1.39
CA TYR A 32 -6.47 44.77 -2.03
C TYR A 32 -5.92 43.75 -1.02
N TYR A 33 -5.31 44.21 0.08
CA TYR A 33 -4.73 43.34 1.10
C TYR A 33 -5.72 42.38 1.75
N LEU A 34 -6.98 42.79 1.93
CA LEU A 34 -7.99 41.90 2.50
C LEU A 34 -8.30 40.75 1.53
N GLN A 35 -8.48 41.07 0.25
CA GLN A 35 -8.77 40.06 -0.77
C GLN A 35 -7.58 39.13 -1.00
N PHE A 36 -6.36 39.66 -0.99
CA PHE A 36 -5.15 38.86 -1.07
C PHE A 36 -5.01 37.89 0.11
N ARG A 37 -5.30 38.32 1.33
CA ARG A 37 -5.31 37.44 2.51
C ARG A 37 -6.37 36.34 2.40
N LYS A 38 -7.54 36.62 1.83
CA LYS A 38 -8.59 35.61 1.60
C LYS A 38 -8.17 34.57 0.57
N LEU A 39 -7.62 35.01 -0.56
CA LEU A 39 -7.04 34.15 -1.60
C LEU A 39 -5.99 33.21 -0.98
N LEU A 40 -4.99 33.80 -0.29
CA LEU A 40 -3.91 33.05 0.34
C LEU A 40 -4.45 32.05 1.37
N TYR A 41 -5.40 32.46 2.21
CA TYR A 41 -6.03 31.58 3.19
C TYR A 41 -6.69 30.36 2.53
N ARG A 42 -7.45 30.57 1.44
CA ARG A 42 -8.10 29.47 0.70
C ARG A 42 -7.08 28.56 0.01
N LEU A 43 -6.05 29.14 -0.62
CA LEU A 43 -4.97 28.38 -1.24
C LEU A 43 -4.23 27.50 -0.23
N LEU A 44 -3.95 28.05 0.96
CA LEU A 44 -3.31 27.29 2.05
C LEU A 44 -4.21 26.16 2.57
N LEU A 45 -5.53 26.35 2.63
CA LEU A 45 -6.46 25.27 2.98
C LEU A 45 -6.44 24.15 1.93
N ALA A 46 -6.46 24.48 0.65
CA ALA A 46 -6.42 23.50 -0.44
C ALA A 46 -5.11 22.71 -0.46
N THR A 47 -3.98 23.39 -0.24
CA THR A 47 -2.64 22.78 -0.27
C THR A 47 -2.22 22.15 1.06
N LYS A 48 -2.99 22.33 2.14
CA LYS A 48 -2.65 21.86 3.49
C LYS A 48 -2.29 20.38 3.51
N ARG A 49 -3.08 19.55 2.85
CA ARG A 49 -2.90 18.08 2.84
C ARG A 49 -1.62 17.66 2.11
N ALA A 50 -1.17 18.41 1.11
CA ALA A 50 0.10 18.15 0.43
C ALA A 50 1.31 18.39 1.35
N ASN A 51 1.14 19.14 2.45
CA ASN A 51 2.18 19.36 3.46
C ASN A 51 2.12 18.37 4.64
N ASP A 52 1.10 17.50 4.72
CA ASP A 52 1.03 16.51 5.80
C ASP A 52 2.26 15.59 5.76
N LEU A 53 2.85 15.32 6.93
CA LEU A 53 4.04 14.46 7.10
C LEU A 53 5.30 14.92 6.33
N ARG A 54 5.32 16.14 5.79
CA ARG A 54 6.47 16.67 5.08
C ARG A 54 7.67 16.82 6.01
N VAL A 55 8.82 16.29 5.60
CA VAL A 55 10.13 16.55 6.22
C VAL A 55 10.64 17.91 5.77
N TYR A 56 11.18 18.70 6.69
CA TYR A 56 11.77 20.01 6.41
C TYR A 56 13.04 20.23 7.24
N ASP A 57 13.95 21.01 6.68
CA ASP A 57 15.20 21.42 7.31
C ASP A 57 14.95 22.49 8.39
N GLU A 58 15.56 22.32 9.57
CA GLU A 58 15.52 23.26 10.70
C GLU A 58 16.86 23.99 10.91
N GLY A 59 17.86 23.69 10.08
CA GLY A 59 19.23 24.19 10.12
C GLY A 59 20.19 23.23 10.80
N GLY A 60 21.42 23.17 10.27
CA GLY A 60 22.43 22.23 10.73
C GLY A 60 21.98 20.80 10.43
N LEU A 61 22.20 19.88 11.38
CA LEU A 61 21.79 18.48 11.22
C LEU A 61 20.38 18.18 11.72
N ASN A 62 19.51 19.18 11.89
CA ASN A 62 18.16 18.95 12.44
C ASN A 62 17.08 18.97 11.36
N ILE A 63 16.19 17.98 11.41
CA ILE A 63 14.94 18.00 10.65
C ILE A 63 13.73 18.15 11.56
N GLY A 64 12.69 18.77 11.01
CA GLY A 64 11.33 18.68 11.51
C GLY A 64 10.45 17.88 10.56
N VAL A 65 9.35 17.34 11.09
CA VAL A 65 8.33 16.62 10.33
C VAL A 65 6.97 17.22 10.67
N LYS A 66 6.22 17.63 9.65
CA LYS A 66 4.89 18.22 9.84
C LYS A 66 3.90 17.18 10.36
N PRO A 67 2.89 17.60 11.15
CA PRO A 67 1.80 16.71 11.53
C PRO A 67 1.06 16.17 10.30
N GLY A 68 0.39 15.04 10.46
CA GLY A 68 -0.38 14.44 9.38
C GLY A 68 -1.07 13.15 9.82
N LYS A 69 -1.73 12.50 8.87
CA LYS A 69 -2.38 11.20 9.08
C LYS A 69 -2.06 10.27 7.92
N PHE A 70 -1.96 8.98 8.20
CA PHE A 70 -1.76 7.96 7.18
C PHE A 70 -2.55 6.70 7.52
N TRP A 71 -2.85 5.91 6.50
CA TRP A 71 -3.47 4.61 6.68
C TRP A 71 -2.40 3.53 6.72
N LEU A 72 -2.53 2.62 7.69
CA LEU A 72 -1.79 1.38 7.74
C LEU A 72 -2.79 0.23 7.82
N GLY A 73 -2.93 -0.54 6.74
CA GLY A 73 -4.03 -1.49 6.59
C GLY A 73 -5.38 -0.79 6.73
N ASN A 74 -6.14 -1.14 7.78
CA ASN A 74 -7.46 -0.57 8.09
C ASN A 74 -7.43 0.46 9.24
N GLN A 75 -6.25 0.89 9.69
CA GLN A 75 -6.11 1.85 10.78
C GLN A 75 -5.65 3.21 10.25
N LEU A 76 -6.34 4.27 10.69
CA LEU A 76 -5.92 5.65 10.45
C LEU A 76 -5.05 6.12 11.62
N LEU A 77 -3.74 6.20 11.39
CA LEU A 77 -2.78 6.70 12.37
C LEU A 77 -2.62 8.21 12.22
N SER A 78 -2.43 8.90 13.35
CA SER A 78 -2.20 10.35 13.40
C SER A 78 -0.82 10.62 13.97
N TYR A 79 0.00 11.37 13.25
CA TYR A 79 1.31 11.83 13.68
C TYR A 79 1.23 13.31 14.07
N GLY A 80 1.66 13.63 15.29
CA GLY A 80 1.57 14.98 15.86
C GLY A 80 2.58 15.97 15.27
N GLY A 81 3.53 15.51 14.46
CA GLY A 81 4.69 16.28 14.04
C GLY A 81 5.82 16.16 15.06
N SER A 82 7.03 16.50 14.63
CA SER A 82 8.23 16.59 15.49
C SER A 82 9.18 17.68 14.98
N SER A 83 10.09 18.10 15.85
CA SER A 83 11.15 19.08 15.59
C SER A 83 12.40 18.72 16.40
N GLY A 84 13.56 19.19 15.98
CA GLY A 84 14.84 18.96 16.65
C GLY A 84 15.33 17.52 16.51
N ASN A 85 14.94 16.82 15.44
CA ASN A 85 15.40 15.45 15.20
C ASN A 85 16.79 15.53 14.57
N ALA A 86 17.81 15.32 15.40
CA ALA A 86 19.21 15.39 14.97
C ALA A 86 19.59 14.17 14.12
N LEU A 87 20.20 14.43 12.97
CA LEU A 87 20.70 13.45 12.03
C LEU A 87 22.21 13.25 12.20
N ALA A 88 22.69 12.10 11.73
CA ALA A 88 24.13 11.86 11.63
C ALA A 88 24.74 12.70 10.49
N ASP A 89 25.97 13.19 10.68
CA ASP A 89 26.71 13.92 9.66
C ASP A 89 27.32 12.98 8.61
N ASP A 90 27.70 13.57 7.47
CA ASP A 90 28.38 12.92 6.34
C ASP A 90 27.69 11.60 5.90
N LYS A 91 26.36 11.62 5.81
CA LYS A 91 25.55 10.50 5.31
C LYS A 91 25.02 10.82 3.92
N ALA A 92 25.38 9.95 2.98
CA ALA A 92 24.85 10.01 1.61
C ALA A 92 23.32 9.85 1.59
N ASN A 93 22.78 8.93 2.41
CA ASN A 93 21.35 8.69 2.52
C ASN A 93 20.97 8.39 3.98
N ILE A 94 19.94 9.06 4.47
CA ILE A 94 19.22 8.75 5.69
C ILE A 94 17.74 8.59 5.31
N TYR A 95 17.20 7.40 5.52
CA TYR A 95 15.85 7.02 5.12
C TYR A 95 14.87 7.33 6.25
N ILE A 96 14.09 8.40 6.08
CA ILE A 96 13.14 8.89 7.08
C ILE A 96 11.76 8.30 6.83
N TYR A 97 11.18 7.62 7.82
CA TYR A 97 9.86 7.01 7.71
C TYR A 97 9.13 7.01 9.07
N LEU A 98 7.81 6.78 9.04
CA LEU A 98 7.06 6.41 10.24
C LEU A 98 6.81 4.91 10.24
N ASP A 99 7.14 4.25 11.35
CA ASP A 99 6.91 2.82 11.53
C ASP A 99 5.42 2.48 11.73
N SER A 100 5.13 1.20 11.97
CA SER A 100 3.76 0.71 12.17
C SER A 100 3.08 1.26 13.43
N ALA A 101 3.85 1.74 14.40
CA ALA A 101 3.34 2.43 15.59
C ALA A 101 3.17 3.96 15.37
N GLY A 102 3.59 4.47 14.21
CA GLY A 102 3.60 5.91 13.91
C GLY A 102 4.78 6.65 14.54
N SER A 103 5.84 5.94 14.93
CA SER A 103 7.07 6.53 15.46
C SER A 103 8.01 6.93 14.32
N LEU A 104 8.70 8.06 14.49
CA LEU A 104 9.66 8.56 13.50
C LEU A 104 10.98 7.80 13.60
N VAL A 105 11.46 7.31 12.47
CA VAL A 105 12.79 6.70 12.32
C VAL A 105 13.70 7.66 11.55
N THR A 106 14.91 7.88 12.08
CA THR A 106 15.90 8.84 11.53
C THR A 106 17.33 8.29 11.45
N ASP A 107 17.51 7.00 11.69
CA ASP A 107 18.80 6.32 11.81
C ASP A 107 18.94 5.10 10.89
N GLU A 108 18.11 5.01 9.85
CA GLU A 108 18.26 4.03 8.77
C GLU A 108 19.10 4.60 7.63
N TYR A 109 20.14 3.89 7.21
CA TYR A 109 21.16 4.40 6.27
C TYR A 109 21.32 3.56 5.00
N SER A 110 20.69 2.39 4.91
CA SER A 110 20.91 1.43 3.83
C SER A 110 19.84 1.57 2.75
N ASN A 111 18.57 1.42 3.14
CA ASN A 111 17.40 1.53 2.29
C ASN A 111 16.15 1.70 3.16
N PHE A 112 15.01 2.02 2.54
CA PHE A 112 13.74 1.78 3.21
C PHE A 112 13.57 0.26 3.42
N PRO A 113 13.08 -0.19 4.60
CA PRO A 113 12.75 -1.58 4.83
C PRO A 113 11.77 -2.13 3.77
N ASP A 114 11.67 -3.46 3.68
CA ASP A 114 10.55 -4.07 2.96
C ASP A 114 9.24 -3.79 3.71
N MET A 115 8.21 -3.36 2.98
CA MET A 115 6.90 -3.08 3.56
C MET A 115 6.12 -4.35 3.90
N ALA A 116 6.48 -5.49 3.30
CA ALA A 116 5.91 -6.79 3.65
C ALA A 116 6.33 -7.19 5.08
N ASP A 117 7.59 -6.97 5.43
CA ASP A 117 8.16 -7.37 6.72
C ASP A 117 7.99 -6.28 7.79
N THR A 118 8.16 -5.02 7.39
CA THR A 118 8.12 -3.86 8.29
C THR A 118 7.16 -2.82 7.70
N PRO A 119 5.86 -2.88 8.02
CA PRO A 119 4.90 -1.91 7.52
C PRO A 119 5.27 -0.48 7.97
N HIS A 120 5.41 0.46 7.04
CA HIS A 120 5.80 1.85 7.30
C HIS A 120 5.29 2.80 6.20
N ILE A 121 5.38 4.10 6.44
CA ILE A 121 5.19 5.13 5.41
C ILE A 121 6.49 5.92 5.20
N ARG A 122 6.96 5.94 3.95
CA ARG A 122 8.17 6.67 3.56
C ARG A 122 7.91 8.17 3.56
N LEU A 123 8.81 8.92 4.18
CA LEU A 123 8.71 10.39 4.24
C LEU A 123 9.74 11.07 3.35
N ALA A 124 11.03 10.78 3.56
CA ALA A 124 12.09 11.42 2.80
C ALA A 124 13.38 10.60 2.79
N ILE A 125 14.28 10.94 1.88
CA ILE A 125 15.70 10.57 1.93
C ILE A 125 16.49 11.85 2.13
N VAL A 126 17.29 11.91 3.19
CA VAL A 126 18.09 13.09 3.55
C VAL A 126 19.56 12.79 3.32
N THR A 127 20.27 13.76 2.72
CA THR A 127 21.74 13.74 2.59
C THR A 127 22.30 14.82 3.51
N THR A 128 23.32 14.48 4.29
CA THR A 128 24.02 15.40 5.19
C THR A 128 25.50 15.46 4.83
N ALA A 129 26.10 16.64 4.95
CA ALA A 129 27.52 16.84 4.73
C ALA A 129 28.01 18.10 5.46
N GLY A 130 29.19 18.02 6.08
CA GLY A 130 29.85 19.18 6.66
C GLY A 130 29.06 19.87 7.78
N GLY A 131 28.28 19.11 8.56
CA GLY A 131 27.49 19.60 9.68
C GLY A 131 26.16 20.25 9.30
N ASP A 132 25.71 20.06 8.06
CA ASP A 132 24.45 20.60 7.56
C ASP A 132 23.69 19.59 6.68
N ILE A 133 22.42 19.90 6.39
CA ILE A 133 21.63 19.15 5.42
C ILE A 133 21.97 19.63 4.01
N ASP A 134 22.46 18.71 3.17
CA ASP A 134 22.75 18.98 1.76
C ASP A 134 21.49 18.88 0.90
N SER A 135 20.65 17.86 1.15
CA SER A 135 19.38 17.72 0.44
C SER A 135 18.32 16.92 1.18
N ILE A 136 17.05 17.19 0.86
CA ILE A 136 15.88 16.40 1.29
C ILE A 136 15.08 16.02 0.04
N THR A 137 15.08 14.72 -0.28
CA THR A 137 14.27 14.16 -1.36
C THR A 137 12.96 13.64 -0.79
N ASP A 138 11.83 14.17 -1.28
CA ASP A 138 10.49 13.76 -0.84
C ASP A 138 10.15 12.34 -1.34
N ALA A 139 9.88 11.43 -0.41
CA ALA A 139 9.54 10.03 -0.70
C ALA A 139 8.04 9.72 -0.52
N ARG A 140 7.23 10.72 -0.13
CA ARG A 140 5.79 10.54 0.17
C ARG A 140 4.97 10.20 -1.07
N THR A 141 5.48 10.52 -2.27
CA THR A 141 4.80 10.26 -3.56
C THR A 141 4.41 8.80 -3.74
N GLY A 142 5.17 7.85 -3.18
CA GLY A 142 4.85 6.42 -3.21
C GLY A 142 3.59 6.02 -2.41
N HIS A 143 3.04 6.94 -1.60
CA HIS A 143 1.94 6.68 -0.67
C HIS A 143 0.73 7.61 -0.86
N ASN A 144 0.78 8.55 -1.81
CA ASN A 144 -0.27 9.56 -1.99
C ASN A 144 -1.59 9.00 -2.52
N PHE A 145 -1.55 7.84 -3.20
CA PHE A 145 -2.72 7.20 -3.77
C PHE A 145 -2.70 5.71 -3.46
N VAL A 146 -3.63 5.27 -2.62
CA VAL A 146 -3.98 3.85 -2.47
C VAL A 146 -5.37 3.70 -3.07
N VAL A 147 -5.50 2.90 -4.13
CA VAL A 147 -6.82 2.51 -4.65
C VAL A 147 -7.31 1.35 -3.77
N PRO A 148 -8.36 1.53 -2.95
CA PRO A 148 -8.91 0.42 -2.19
C PRO A 148 -9.42 -0.64 -3.17
N PHE A 149 -9.16 -1.91 -2.86
CA PHE A 149 -9.55 -3.10 -3.63
C PHE A 149 -10.97 -3.03 -4.23
N GLY A 150 -11.93 -2.43 -3.51
CA GLY A 150 -13.33 -2.32 -3.90
C GLY A 150 -13.70 -1.32 -5.01
N ALA A 151 -12.77 -0.50 -5.53
CA ALA A 151 -13.08 0.54 -6.53
C ALA A 151 -12.65 0.20 -7.98
N GLY A 152 -12.41 -1.08 -8.28
CA GLY A 152 -11.99 -1.55 -9.62
C GLY A 152 -10.48 -1.76 -9.75
N GLY A 153 -9.88 -2.33 -8.70
CA GLY A 153 -8.44 -2.34 -8.43
C GLY A 153 -7.51 -3.15 -9.35
N VAL A 154 -6.23 -3.10 -8.95
CA VAL A 154 -5.07 -3.82 -9.48
C VAL A 154 -5.44 -5.26 -9.86
N LYS A 155 -5.05 -5.67 -11.07
CA LYS A 155 -5.27 -7.04 -11.58
C LYS A 155 -4.83 -8.05 -10.52
N LYS A 156 -5.63 -9.08 -10.25
CA LYS A 156 -5.17 -10.21 -9.46
C LYS A 156 -3.94 -10.82 -10.14
N THR A 157 -2.86 -11.01 -9.39
CA THR A 157 -1.73 -11.80 -9.87
C THR A 157 -2.22 -13.22 -10.10
N ILE A 158 -1.94 -13.76 -11.28
CA ILE A 158 -2.23 -15.15 -11.62
C ILE A 158 -0.92 -15.86 -11.84
N GLU A 159 -0.72 -16.97 -11.15
CA GLU A 159 0.48 -17.79 -11.24
C GLU A 159 0.11 -19.22 -11.64
N ALA A 160 0.87 -19.77 -12.59
CA ALA A 160 0.72 -21.12 -13.07
C ALA A 160 1.83 -22.01 -12.51
N HIS A 161 1.42 -23.12 -11.90
CA HIS A 161 2.29 -24.07 -11.21
C HIS A 161 2.40 -25.35 -12.03
N THR A 162 3.63 -25.77 -12.33
CA THR A 162 3.93 -27.05 -13.00
C THR A 162 4.58 -28.08 -12.08
N ALA A 163 4.81 -27.70 -10.82
CA ALA A 163 5.33 -28.51 -9.73
C ALA A 163 4.69 -28.04 -8.41
N ASP A 164 4.89 -28.80 -7.34
CA ASP A 164 4.43 -28.44 -5.99
C ASP A 164 5.08 -27.13 -5.51
N ASP A 165 4.36 -26.38 -4.67
CA ASP A 165 4.82 -25.12 -4.11
C ASP A 165 4.28 -24.85 -2.70
N THR A 166 4.95 -23.99 -1.94
CA THR A 166 4.52 -23.51 -0.62
C THR A 166 4.22 -22.02 -0.71
N LEU A 167 2.96 -21.66 -0.53
CA LEU A 167 2.50 -20.29 -0.63
C LEU A 167 2.85 -19.47 0.60
N GLU A 168 3.09 -18.17 0.42
CA GLU A 168 3.38 -17.21 1.48
C GLU A 168 2.16 -16.33 1.77
N ALA A 169 1.98 -15.92 3.03
CA ALA A 169 0.85 -15.05 3.41
C ALA A 169 0.87 -13.68 2.68
N THR A 170 2.04 -13.26 2.20
CA THR A 170 2.27 -12.04 1.39
C THR A 170 1.61 -12.12 0.01
N GLU A 171 1.32 -13.32 -0.49
CA GLU A 171 0.68 -13.57 -1.79
C GLU A 171 -0.85 -13.45 -1.74
N SER A 172 -1.41 -13.15 -0.56
CA SER A 172 -2.86 -13.01 -0.36
C SER A 172 -3.56 -12.17 -1.44
N GLY A 173 -4.61 -12.74 -2.03
CA GLY A 173 -5.41 -12.15 -3.11
C GLY A 173 -5.04 -12.63 -4.51
N SER A 174 -3.99 -13.44 -4.65
CA SER A 174 -3.55 -14.10 -5.88
C SER A 174 -4.52 -15.20 -6.35
N VAL A 175 -4.30 -15.64 -7.59
CA VAL A 175 -4.93 -16.81 -8.21
C VAL A 175 -3.84 -17.80 -8.60
N HIS A 176 -3.87 -19.02 -8.07
CA HIS A 176 -2.93 -20.09 -8.41
C HIS A 176 -3.62 -21.13 -9.29
N THR A 177 -2.95 -21.54 -10.37
CA THR A 177 -3.47 -22.53 -11.32
C THR A 177 -2.46 -23.64 -11.59
N ASN A 178 -2.90 -24.78 -12.10
CA ASN A 178 -2.01 -25.85 -12.57
C ASN A 178 -1.77 -25.80 -14.09
N LEU A 179 -1.85 -24.63 -14.72
CA LEU A 179 -1.68 -24.51 -16.17
C LEU A 179 -0.30 -25.02 -16.61
N GLY A 180 -0.29 -26.00 -17.52
CA GLY A 180 0.93 -26.60 -18.03
C GLY A 180 1.47 -27.77 -17.19
N ALA A 181 0.80 -28.11 -16.09
CA ALA A 181 1.15 -29.28 -15.29
C ALA A 181 0.96 -30.59 -16.10
N SER A 182 1.96 -31.47 -16.02
CA SER A 182 1.93 -32.82 -16.61
C SER A 182 1.61 -33.91 -15.59
N GLY A 183 1.54 -33.56 -14.31
CA GLY A 183 1.16 -34.42 -13.19
C GLY A 183 0.46 -33.62 -12.09
N ALA A 184 0.21 -34.27 -10.95
CA ALA A 184 -0.39 -33.61 -9.80
C ALA A 184 0.49 -32.46 -9.29
N VAL A 185 -0.15 -31.37 -8.85
CA VAL A 185 0.48 -30.20 -8.23
C VAL A 185 -0.17 -29.97 -6.88
N THR A 186 0.65 -29.84 -5.85
CA THR A 186 0.24 -29.58 -4.46
C THR A 186 0.71 -28.20 -4.05
N LEU A 187 -0.24 -27.34 -3.70
CA LEU A 187 0.01 -26.01 -3.19
C LEU A 187 -0.25 -26.01 -1.69
N THR A 188 0.80 -25.80 -0.90
CA THR A 188 0.73 -25.80 0.56
C THR A 188 0.39 -24.39 1.05
N LEU A 189 -0.65 -24.27 1.87
CA LEU A 189 -1.08 -23.01 2.46
C LEU A 189 -0.12 -22.55 3.58
N PRO A 190 -0.01 -21.24 3.85
CA PRO A 190 0.84 -20.74 4.92
C PRO A 190 0.39 -21.23 6.30
N ALA A 191 1.29 -21.82 7.08
CA ALA A 191 1.02 -22.35 8.43
C ALA A 191 0.67 -21.28 9.48
N SER A 192 0.89 -19.99 9.18
CA SER A 192 0.62 -18.86 10.09
C SER A 192 -0.02 -17.69 9.35
N ALA A 193 -0.99 -17.99 8.49
CA ALA A 193 -1.77 -16.98 7.80
C ALA A 193 -2.56 -16.12 8.82
N PHE A 194 -2.53 -14.79 8.64
CA PHE A 194 -3.40 -13.91 9.41
C PHE A 194 -4.86 -14.10 9.00
N ALA A 195 -5.78 -13.92 9.95
CA ALA A 195 -7.21 -13.96 9.65
C ALA A 195 -7.54 -12.97 8.52
N GLY A 196 -8.16 -13.47 7.44
CA GLY A 196 -8.45 -12.70 6.24
C GLY A 196 -7.45 -12.85 5.09
N THR A 197 -6.37 -13.63 5.23
CA THR A 197 -5.56 -14.07 4.08
C THR A 197 -6.42 -14.88 3.12
N ILE A 198 -6.40 -14.56 1.81
CA ILE A 198 -7.28 -15.15 0.80
C ILE A 198 -6.45 -15.74 -0.34
N PHE A 199 -6.79 -16.95 -0.76
CA PHE A 199 -6.25 -17.56 -1.98
C PHE A 199 -7.37 -18.04 -2.89
N THR A 200 -7.16 -17.96 -4.20
CA THR A 200 -8.04 -18.56 -5.20
C THR A 200 -7.27 -19.60 -6.00
N PHE A 201 -7.84 -20.79 -6.12
CA PHE A 201 -7.28 -21.91 -6.87
C PHE A 201 -8.15 -22.19 -8.09
N ALA A 202 -7.55 -22.46 -9.24
CA ALA A 202 -8.29 -22.83 -10.45
C ALA A 202 -7.57 -23.90 -11.27
N VAL A 203 -8.29 -24.98 -11.61
CA VAL A 203 -7.77 -26.04 -12.47
C VAL A 203 -7.80 -25.57 -13.92
N GLN A 204 -6.63 -25.51 -14.57
CA GLN A 204 -6.45 -25.14 -15.97
C GLN A 204 -5.77 -26.22 -16.82
N SER A 205 -5.25 -27.28 -16.19
CA SER A 205 -4.84 -28.53 -16.84
C SER A 205 -5.55 -29.70 -16.19
N ALA A 206 -5.87 -30.73 -16.97
CA ALA A 206 -6.60 -31.92 -16.51
C ALA A 206 -5.71 -32.86 -15.68
N GLN A 207 -5.04 -32.29 -14.68
CA GLN A 207 -4.23 -32.95 -13.65
C GLN A 207 -4.77 -32.51 -12.29
N GLU A 208 -4.48 -33.28 -11.24
CA GLU A 208 -4.89 -32.90 -9.89
C GLU A 208 -4.19 -31.61 -9.45
N LEU A 209 -4.97 -30.60 -9.08
CA LEU A 209 -4.53 -29.49 -8.25
C LEU A 209 -4.98 -29.77 -6.82
N ARG A 210 -4.01 -29.90 -5.92
CA ARG A 210 -4.20 -30.19 -4.50
C ARG A 210 -3.88 -28.93 -3.70
N VAL A 211 -4.70 -28.64 -2.70
CA VAL A 211 -4.56 -27.52 -1.78
C VAL A 211 -4.39 -28.11 -0.39
N ASP A 212 -3.16 -28.07 0.11
CA ASP A 212 -2.76 -28.67 1.37
C ASP A 212 -2.77 -27.59 2.48
N PRO A 213 -3.59 -27.75 3.55
CA PRO A 213 -3.60 -26.81 4.67
C PRO A 213 -2.42 -26.94 5.63
N GLY A 214 -1.49 -27.87 5.41
CA GLY A 214 -0.48 -28.23 6.39
C GLY A 214 -1.16 -28.81 7.62
N ALA A 215 -0.83 -28.31 8.81
CA ALA A 215 -1.41 -28.79 10.07
C ALA A 215 -2.89 -28.35 10.33
N ALA A 216 -3.44 -27.50 9.46
CA ALA A 216 -4.75 -26.88 9.65
C ALA A 216 -5.88 -27.69 9.00
N SER A 217 -7.13 -27.24 9.18
CA SER A 217 -8.27 -27.78 8.45
C SER A 217 -8.78 -26.83 7.36
N ILE A 218 -9.30 -27.39 6.27
CA ILE A 218 -10.11 -26.65 5.28
C ILE A 218 -11.56 -27.01 5.52
N ARG A 219 -12.34 -26.05 6.03
CA ARG A 219 -13.76 -26.17 6.31
C ARG A 219 -14.56 -26.10 5.01
N ASP A 220 -14.70 -27.25 4.36
CA ASP A 220 -15.47 -27.44 3.13
C ASP A 220 -16.57 -28.49 3.32
N ASP A 221 -17.55 -28.53 2.41
CA ASP A 221 -18.56 -29.59 2.41
C ASP A 221 -18.02 -30.97 1.96
N SER A 222 -16.82 -31.00 1.33
CA SER A 222 -16.12 -32.24 0.97
C SER A 222 -15.40 -32.92 2.15
N GLY A 223 -15.36 -32.27 3.32
CA GLY A 223 -14.67 -32.72 4.53
C GLY A 223 -14.02 -31.56 5.27
N GLN A 224 -13.60 -31.78 6.52
CA GLN A 224 -12.93 -30.77 7.35
C GLN A 224 -11.82 -31.39 8.20
N THR A 225 -11.25 -32.50 7.72
CA THR A 225 -10.24 -33.23 8.47
C THR A 225 -8.94 -32.42 8.44
N ALA A 226 -8.31 -32.24 9.60
CA ALA A 226 -7.00 -31.60 9.67
C ALA A 226 -5.97 -32.41 8.86
N ASP A 227 -4.98 -31.73 8.28
CA ASP A 227 -3.89 -32.32 7.51
C ASP A 227 -4.32 -33.02 6.20
N LYS A 228 -5.58 -32.81 5.79
CA LYS A 228 -6.14 -33.37 4.56
C LYS A 228 -6.28 -32.30 3.49
N TYR A 229 -5.62 -32.52 2.36
CA TYR A 229 -5.70 -31.62 1.23
C TYR A 229 -7.06 -31.71 0.53
N LYS A 230 -7.45 -30.61 -0.15
CA LYS A 230 -8.56 -30.59 -1.10
C LYS A 230 -8.03 -30.71 -2.52
N TYR A 231 -8.71 -31.46 -3.38
CA TYR A 231 -8.25 -31.62 -4.75
C TYR A 231 -9.37 -31.61 -5.78
N ALA A 232 -9.02 -31.18 -6.98
CA ALA A 232 -9.83 -31.28 -8.19
C ALA A 232 -8.93 -31.50 -9.41
N ASN A 233 -9.47 -32.16 -10.44
CA ASN A 233 -8.76 -32.42 -11.70
C ASN A 233 -9.54 -32.00 -12.95
N SER A 234 -10.73 -31.43 -12.75
CA SER A 234 -11.60 -30.98 -13.83
C SER A 234 -11.30 -29.52 -14.17
N ILE A 235 -10.90 -29.26 -15.42
CA ILE A 235 -10.63 -27.89 -15.90
C ILE A 235 -11.85 -27.00 -15.64
N GLY A 236 -11.62 -25.83 -15.05
CA GLY A 236 -12.66 -24.88 -14.66
C GLY A 236 -13.17 -25.06 -13.22
N ALA A 237 -12.79 -26.13 -12.52
CA ALA A 237 -13.00 -26.21 -11.08
C ALA A 237 -12.18 -25.12 -10.36
N SER A 238 -12.81 -24.45 -9.39
CA SER A 238 -12.15 -23.40 -8.61
C SER A 238 -12.57 -23.42 -7.15
N LEU A 239 -11.67 -22.97 -6.28
CA LEU A 239 -11.86 -22.92 -4.83
C LEU A 239 -11.25 -21.63 -4.29
N THR A 240 -12.01 -20.88 -3.51
CA THR A 240 -11.52 -19.70 -2.80
C THR A 240 -11.58 -19.95 -1.31
N LEU A 241 -10.42 -19.82 -0.66
CA LEU A 241 -10.24 -20.03 0.76
C LEU A 241 -9.89 -18.71 1.45
N ILE A 242 -10.37 -18.54 2.68
CA ILE A 242 -9.99 -17.44 3.57
C ILE A 242 -9.56 -18.00 4.93
N ALA A 243 -8.44 -17.52 5.46
CA ALA A 243 -7.98 -17.90 6.80
C ALA A 243 -8.91 -17.31 7.87
N ASP A 244 -9.31 -18.12 8.85
CA ASP A 244 -10.09 -17.70 10.01
C ASP A 244 -9.18 -17.32 11.20
N SER A 245 -9.77 -16.90 12.32
CA SER A 245 -9.01 -16.50 13.52
C SER A 245 -8.39 -17.67 14.29
N ASN A 246 -8.70 -18.91 13.92
CA ASN A 246 -8.18 -20.13 14.55
C ASN A 246 -7.00 -20.74 13.79
N GLY A 247 -6.60 -20.13 12.67
CA GLY A 247 -5.59 -20.70 11.77
C GLY A 247 -6.16 -21.78 10.83
N ASP A 248 -7.47 -21.97 10.80
CA ASP A 248 -8.17 -22.83 9.82
C ASP A 248 -8.54 -22.02 8.57
N TRP A 249 -8.94 -22.73 7.51
CA TRP A 249 -9.38 -22.13 6.26
C TRP A 249 -10.87 -22.37 6.03
N ALA A 250 -11.61 -21.33 5.67
CA ALA A 250 -13.01 -21.43 5.29
C ALA A 250 -13.17 -21.34 3.76
N THR A 251 -13.96 -22.25 3.19
CA THR A 251 -14.39 -22.12 1.78
C THR A 251 -15.43 -21.01 1.67
N ILE A 252 -15.16 -19.98 0.87
CA ILE A 252 -16.09 -18.86 0.63
C ILE A 252 -16.64 -18.79 -0.79
N ALA A 253 -15.99 -19.50 -1.73
CA ALA A 253 -16.52 -19.73 -3.06
C ALA A 253 -15.97 -21.04 -3.62
N LYS A 254 -16.81 -21.79 -4.33
CA LYS A 254 -16.42 -23.05 -4.95
C LYS A 254 -17.18 -23.25 -6.26
N ASN A 255 -16.48 -23.74 -7.28
CA ASN A 255 -17.04 -24.18 -8.55
C ASN A 255 -16.48 -25.55 -8.93
N GLY A 256 -17.33 -26.43 -9.46
CA GLY A 256 -16.96 -27.81 -9.75
C GLY A 256 -16.84 -28.68 -8.49
N THR A 257 -16.40 -29.93 -8.69
CA THR A 257 -16.24 -30.91 -7.62
C THR A 257 -14.82 -30.87 -7.06
N TRP A 258 -14.72 -30.57 -5.77
CA TRP A 258 -13.51 -30.74 -4.96
C TRP A 258 -13.73 -31.87 -3.97
N SER A 259 -12.72 -32.71 -3.78
CA SER A 259 -12.74 -33.85 -2.86
C SER A 259 -11.67 -33.68 -1.78
N GLU A 260 -11.87 -34.30 -0.62
CA GLU A 260 -10.84 -34.43 0.42
C GLU A 260 -10.00 -35.69 0.15
N GLU A 261 -8.71 -35.65 0.52
CA GLU A 261 -7.88 -36.85 0.59
C GLU A 261 -8.55 -37.93 1.47
N ALA A 262 -8.48 -39.19 1.03
CA ALA A 262 -9.06 -40.33 1.74
C ALA A 262 -8.38 -40.67 3.08
#